data_AF-A0A7W5DX91-F1
#
_entry.id   AF-A0A7W5DX91-F1
#
_cell.length_a   1.000
_cell.length_b   1.000
_cell.length_c   1.000
_cell.angle_alpha   90.00
_cell.angle_beta   90.00
_cell.angle_gamma   90.00
#
_symmetry.space_group_name_H-M   'P 1'
#
loop_
_entity.id
_entity.type
_entity.pdbx_description
1 polymer ?
#
loop_
_entity_poly.entity_id
_entity_poly.type
_entity_poly.pdbx_seq_one_letter_code
_entity_poly.pdbx_strand_id
1 'polypeptide(L)'
;MHKPLIKIDDKHVPLYRIVWVADLPHFCGEEDCVREGYYEVRLDVDDSIWTHHADRDRVIEALNQWCGDPRDDGDMGGEAEF
;
A
#
# COMPACT_ATOMS: atom_id res chain seq x y z
N MET A 1 13.36 -3.90 -12.72
CA MET A 1 13.52 -2.96 -11.59
C MET A 1 12.15 -2.36 -11.30
N HIS A 2 11.52 -2.77 -10.20
CA HIS A 2 10.18 -2.26 -9.84
C HIS A 2 10.28 -0.76 -9.55
N LYS A 3 9.28 0.01 -10.01
CA LYS A 3 9.28 1.47 -9.84
C LYS A 3 9.14 1.76 -8.34
N PRO A 4 10.09 2.49 -7.71
CA PRO A 4 10.06 2.72 -6.27
C PRO A 4 9.02 3.78 -5.85
N LEU A 5 8.25 4.32 -6.80
CA LEU A 5 7.25 5.34 -6.61
C LEU A 5 5.88 4.81 -7.04
N ILE A 6 4.86 5.10 -6.23
CA ILE A 6 3.45 4.94 -6.57
C ILE A 6 2.78 6.31 -6.65
N LYS A 7 1.81 6.48 -7.55
CA LYS A 7 0.95 7.66 -7.55
C LYS A 7 -0.30 7.36 -6.70
N ILE A 8 -0.56 8.18 -5.70
CA ILE A 8 -1.76 8.16 -4.86
C ILE A 8 -2.41 9.52 -4.99
N ASP A 9 -3.64 9.59 -5.47
CA ASP A 9 -4.29 10.86 -5.85
C ASP A 9 -3.39 11.69 -6.81
N ASP A 10 -2.93 12.88 -6.43
CA ASP A 10 -2.04 13.74 -7.22
C ASP A 10 -0.55 13.67 -6.80
N LYS A 11 -0.20 12.78 -5.86
CA LYS A 11 1.15 12.69 -5.26
C LYS A 11 1.91 11.46 -5.74
N HIS A 12 3.20 11.62 -6.05
CA HIS A 12 4.12 10.50 -6.26
C HIS A 12 4.85 10.20 -4.95
N VAL A 13 4.62 9.01 -4.41
CA VAL A 13 5.03 8.59 -3.08
C VAL A 13 6.04 7.46 -3.19
N PRO A 14 7.22 7.59 -2.57
CA PRO A 14 8.15 6.46 -2.47
C PRO A 14 7.57 5.34 -1.61
N LEU A 15 7.60 4.10 -2.10
CA LEU A 15 7.05 2.94 -1.39
C LEU A 15 7.68 2.74 -0.01
N TYR A 16 8.99 2.99 0.12
CA TYR A 16 9.72 2.87 1.40
C TYR A 16 9.27 3.88 2.48
N ARG A 17 8.52 4.93 2.12
CA ARG A 17 7.99 5.92 3.06
C ARG A 17 6.67 5.49 3.69
N ILE A 18 5.99 4.51 3.10
CA ILE A 18 4.68 4.06 3.57
C ILE A 18 4.88 3.12 4.76
N VAL A 19 4.26 3.47 5.89
CA VAL A 19 4.37 2.72 7.15
C VAL A 19 3.24 1.69 7.25
N TRP A 20 2.00 2.10 6.96
CA TRP A 20 0.84 1.22 6.94
C TRP A 20 -0.30 1.79 6.06
N VAL A 21 -1.23 0.93 5.69
CA VAL A 21 -2.41 1.24 4.89
C VAL A 21 -3.65 0.78 5.66
N ALA A 22 -4.63 1.66 5.85
CA ALA A 22 -5.88 1.32 6.53
C ALA A 22 -6.68 0.30 5.72
N ASP A 23 -7.24 -0.71 6.39
CA ASP A 23 -8.13 -1.69 5.77
C ASP A 23 -9.59 -1.21 5.70
N LEU A 24 -9.95 -0.26 6.57
CA LEU A 24 -11.28 0.34 6.64
C LEU A 24 -11.21 1.84 6.33
N PRO A 25 -12.28 2.41 5.76
CA PRO A 25 -12.37 3.84 5.59
C PRO A 25 -12.47 4.53 6.95
N HIS A 26 -12.02 5.77 7.03
CA HIS A 26 -12.12 6.57 8.23
C HIS A 26 -13.56 6.89 8.58
N PHE A 27 -13.86 6.77 9.87
CA PHE A 27 -15.12 7.10 10.49
C PHE A 27 -14.85 7.66 11.89
N CYS A 28 -15.20 8.92 12.10
CA CYS A 28 -15.04 9.60 13.40
C CYS A 28 -16.35 10.21 13.92
N GLY A 29 -17.36 10.38 13.06
CA GLY A 29 -18.66 10.95 13.44
C GLY A 29 -18.67 12.46 13.66
N GLU A 30 -17.57 13.16 13.37
CA GLU A 30 -17.50 14.62 13.43
C GLU A 30 -18.13 15.23 12.17
N GLU A 31 -19.06 16.17 12.35
CA GLU A 31 -19.87 16.74 11.25
C GLU A 31 -19.03 17.50 10.20
N ASP A 32 -17.85 17.99 10.57
CA ASP A 32 -16.95 18.75 9.71
C ASP A 32 -15.78 17.90 9.13
N CYS A 33 -15.80 16.59 9.33
CA CYS A 33 -14.75 15.72 8.82
C CYS A 33 -14.80 15.58 7.30
N VAL A 34 -13.77 16.11 6.63
CA VAL A 34 -13.62 16.00 5.16
C VAL A 34 -12.94 14.71 4.70
N ARG A 35 -12.58 13.82 5.63
CA ARG A 35 -11.87 12.55 5.36
C ARG A 35 -12.73 11.32 5.59
N GLU A 36 -13.96 11.50 6.06
CA GLU A 36 -14.88 10.38 6.28
C GLU A 36 -15.13 9.62 4.98
N GLY A 37 -15.07 8.30 5.03
CA GLY A 37 -15.18 7.43 3.85
C GLY A 37 -13.89 7.24 3.05
N TYR A 38 -12.82 8.01 3.31
CA TYR A 38 -11.51 7.82 2.68
C TYR A 38 -10.64 6.84 3.47
N TYR A 39 -9.73 6.18 2.76
CA TYR A 39 -8.73 5.28 3.30
C TYR A 39 -7.45 6.04 3.60
N GLU A 40 -6.85 5.74 4.74
CA GLU A 40 -5.61 6.36 5.18
C GLU A 40 -4.38 5.55 4.74
N VAL A 41 -3.41 6.23 4.14
CA VAL A 41 -2.06 5.72 3.86
C VAL A 41 -1.08 6.53 4.71
N ARG A 42 -0.49 5.91 5.72
CA ARG A 42 0.42 6.58 6.68
C ARG A 42 1.85 6.61 6.16
N LEU A 43 2.49 7.76 6.28
CA LEU A 43 3.90 7.98 5.94
C LEU A 43 4.78 8.12 7.21
N ASP A 44 6.11 8.02 7.05
CA ASP A 44 7.10 7.94 8.14
C ASP A 44 7.32 9.22 9.00
N VAL A 45 6.63 10.34 8.72
CA VAL A 45 6.78 11.62 9.45
C VAL A 45 5.43 12.22 9.85
N ASP A 46 4.59 11.44 10.55
CA ASP A 46 3.25 11.85 11.02
C ASP A 46 2.32 12.42 9.92
N ASP A 47 2.62 12.12 8.65
CA ASP A 47 1.84 12.57 7.50
C ASP A 47 0.97 11.42 6.97
N SER A 48 -0.18 11.77 6.40
CA SER A 48 -1.14 10.83 5.86
C SER A 48 -1.70 11.30 4.54
N ILE A 49 -1.77 10.36 3.60
CA ILE A 49 -2.50 10.54 2.35
C ILE A 49 -3.85 9.85 2.50
N TRP A 50 -4.90 10.58 2.16
CA TRP A 50 -6.28 10.11 2.17
C TRP A 50 -6.71 9.82 0.75
N THR A 51 -7.17 8.61 0.49
CA THR A 51 -7.50 8.17 -0.88
C THR A 51 -8.74 7.27 -0.92
N HIS A 52 -9.21 6.94 -2.11
CA HIS A 52 -10.34 6.03 -2.31
C HIS A 52 -9.89 4.56 -2.28
N HIS A 53 -10.86 3.66 -2.12
CA HIS A 53 -10.65 2.21 -2.08
C HIS A 53 -9.76 1.69 -3.23
N ALA A 54 -9.98 2.17 -4.46
CA ALA A 54 -9.23 1.70 -5.62
C ALA A 54 -7.72 2.00 -5.53
N ASP A 55 -7.36 3.17 -4.98
CA ASP A 55 -5.96 3.53 -4.79
C ASP A 55 -5.37 2.84 -3.55
N ARG A 56 -6.17 2.62 -2.49
CA ARG A 56 -5.79 1.78 -1.35
C ARG A 56 -5.30 0.41 -1.81
N ASP A 57 -6.07 -0.26 -2.67
CA ASP A 57 -5.73 -1.60 -3.16
C ASP A 57 -4.46 -1.58 -4.01
N ARG A 58 -4.30 -0.57 -4.88
CA ARG A 58 -3.07 -0.38 -5.67
C ARG A 58 -1.83 -0.18 -4.81
N VAL A 59 -1.96 0.53 -3.69
CA VAL A 59 -0.86 0.71 -2.73
C VAL A 59 -0.46 -0.61 -2.10
N ILE A 60 -1.43 -1.42 -1.67
CA ILE A 60 -1.17 -2.76 -1.11
C ILE A 60 -0.50 -3.65 -2.15
N GLU A 61 -1.01 -3.67 -3.38
CA GLU A 61 -0.43 -4.46 -4.49
C GLU A 61 1.02 -4.04 -4.77
N ALA A 62 1.29 -2.73 -4.86
CA ALA A 62 2.63 -2.23 -5.10
C ALA A 62 3.60 -2.54 -3.95
N LEU A 63 3.14 -2.44 -2.68
CA LEU A 63 3.94 -2.83 -1.52
C LEU A 63 4.23 -4.33 -1.51
N ASN A 64 3.24 -5.18 -1.79
CA ASN A 64 3.43 -6.63 -1.88
C ASN A 64 4.40 -7.01 -3.01
N GLN A 65 4.30 -6.36 -4.17
CA GLN A 65 5.23 -6.59 -5.27
C GLN A 65 6.65 -6.09 -4.93
N TRP A 66 6.78 -4.98 -4.20
CA TRP A 66 8.06 -4.41 -3.84
C TRP A 66 8.76 -5.15 -2.69
N CYS A 67 7.99 -5.65 -1.73
CA CYS A 67 8.45 -6.47 -0.60
C CYS A 67 8.49 -7.97 -0.92
N GLY A 68 7.99 -8.39 -2.09
CA GLY A 68 7.88 -9.79 -2.49
C GLY A 68 9.23 -10.50 -2.56
N ASP A 69 9.26 -11.74 -2.08
CA ASP A 69 10.44 -12.61 -2.08
C ASP A 69 10.84 -12.93 -3.54
N PRO A 70 12.09 -12.75 -3.98
CA PRO A 70 12.57 -13.19 -5.30
C PRO A 70 12.50 -14.72 -5.53
N ARG A 71 11.81 -15.45 -4.67
CA ARG A 71 11.61 -16.91 -4.73
C ARG A 71 10.30 -17.33 -5.38
N ASP A 72 9.39 -16.40 -5.67
CA ASP A 72 8.15 -16.73 -6.39
C ASP A 72 8.36 -16.80 -7.92
N ASP A 73 9.58 -16.54 -8.36
CA ASP A 73 10.04 -16.60 -9.75
C ASP A 73 10.50 -18.03 -10.16
N GLY A 74 9.97 -19.11 -9.56
CA GLY A 74 10.47 -20.44 -9.90
C GLY A 74 9.95 -21.62 -9.10
N ASP A 75 8.69 -21.99 -9.34
CA ASP A 75 8.34 -23.41 -9.42
C ASP A 75 9.14 -24.05 -10.57
N MET A 76 10.38 -24.45 -10.29
CA MET A 76 11.15 -25.45 -11.05
C MET A 76 12.24 -26.01 -10.14
N GLY A 77 11.92 -27.07 -9.39
CA GLY A 77 12.92 -27.69 -8.53
C GLY A 77 12.48 -28.94 -7.77
N GLY A 78 12.03 -29.97 -8.49
CA GLY A 78 12.36 -31.38 -8.24
C GLY A 78 12.04 -32.01 -6.88
N GLU A 79 11.30 -33.12 -6.94
CA GLU A 79 11.13 -34.14 -5.90
C GLU A 79 12.37 -34.31 -5.00
N ALA A 80 12.21 -34.08 -3.70
CA ALA A 80 13.20 -34.51 -2.71
C ALA A 80 12.83 -35.91 -2.23
N GLU A 81 13.38 -36.93 -2.91
CA GLU A 81 13.60 -38.25 -2.30
C GLU A 81 14.84 -38.17 -1.40
N PHE A 82 14.65 -38.37 -0.08
CA PHE A 82 15.63 -39.01 0.82
C PHE A 82 14.89 -39.73 1.95
#